data_AF-A0AA97EB09-F1
#
_entry.id   AF-A0AA97EB09-F1
#
_cell.length_a   1.000
_cell.length_b   1.000
_cell.length_c   1.000
_cell.angle_alpha   90.00
_cell.angle_beta   90.00
_cell.angle_gamma   90.00
#
_symmetry.space_group_name_H-M   'P 1'
#
loop_
_entity.id
_entity.type
_entity.pdbx_description
1 polymer ?
#
loop_
_entity_poly.entity_id
_entity_poly.type
_entity_poly.pdbx_seq_one_letter_code
_entity_poly.pdbx_strand_id
1 'polypeptide(L)'
;MAFRPSPLVTRLISSLDEFDRFLDFDDRAKLFANKFLPISPQLPFAISRLGTSLQIGGFGDDVLNGGPDNDLLVGLWGDDRLFGNDGDDWLMGGRGNDWLDGGLGNNRLIGGLGRDTFVLNNDGRVDSVADFSPTADRFLLQGGLSFSQIAIAQQGPNTQLRYLGNDMPSVTLFNVNASTLTVDNFQPEALVPTFNGLTIFGDSLSDPGNLFALTGFNFPPSPFYFEGQLSNGPIWAKYLVDDLGIATTQVQNFAIAGATTGRTNGLTPLLGVPLPGLLDEIDVYLNSLNGSPANADSLYVVWAGANDLFNLPSDPAAIPAFLTQSVQNIATAITELASQGAKSFLVPNLPDLGLTPRALGNGTAAQATALSSFFNAGLASTLAALENDPLTEIDIISVDIFGLTTDILGHPAEFGFINGTDSLINPFSFDDPGFFWWDDLHPTTRVHDLLAEVFQSRLFDAGYLVPGDAVAQGMSNKISDFGSANFGSSHFEAESPVLPLHNSLAIAGDLAA
;
A
#
# COMPACT_ATOMS: atom_id res chain seq x y z
N MET A 1 35.11 14.34 -41.54
CA MET A 1 34.36 13.28 -42.24
C MET A 1 33.00 13.19 -41.58
N ALA A 2 31.92 13.56 -42.27
CA ALA A 2 30.57 13.44 -41.73
C ALA A 2 30.22 11.95 -41.61
N PHE A 3 29.92 11.49 -40.40
CA PHE A 3 29.43 10.13 -40.15
C PHE A 3 28.09 10.01 -40.88
N ARG A 4 28.07 9.28 -42.00
CA ARG A 4 26.80 8.92 -42.63
C ARG A 4 26.22 7.78 -41.79
N PRO A 5 25.04 7.95 -41.18
CA PRO A 5 24.41 6.86 -40.45
C PRO A 5 24.26 5.65 -41.38
N SER A 6 24.42 4.45 -40.83
CA SER A 6 24.25 3.23 -41.62
C SER A 6 22.83 3.21 -42.24
N PRO A 7 22.62 2.54 -43.38
CA PRO A 7 21.29 2.40 -43.97
C PRO A 7 20.26 1.79 -42.99
N LEU A 8 20.75 1.01 -42.03
CA LEU A 8 19.97 0.42 -40.94
C LEU A 8 19.50 1.51 -39.96
N VAL A 9 20.40 2.39 -39.52
CA VAL A 9 20.09 3.54 -38.65
C VAL A 9 19.17 4.53 -39.37
N THR A 10 19.37 4.78 -40.67
CA THR A 10 18.47 5.64 -41.46
C THR A 10 17.07 5.06 -41.59
N ARG A 11 16.95 3.73 -41.81
CA ARG A 11 15.64 3.05 -41.83
C ARG A 11 14.95 3.08 -40.47
N LEU A 12 15.72 2.93 -39.39
CA LEU A 12 15.22 3.02 -38.03
C LEU A 12 14.64 4.41 -37.77
N ILE A 13 15.41 5.47 -38.03
CA ILE A 13 14.97 6.87 -37.89
C ILE A 13 13.68 7.14 -38.67
N SER A 14 13.59 6.67 -39.91
CA SER A 14 12.37 6.86 -40.72
C SER A 14 11.15 6.08 -40.20
N SER A 15 11.37 4.95 -39.53
CA SER A 15 10.28 4.14 -38.96
C SER A 15 9.79 4.72 -37.63
N LEU A 16 10.67 5.44 -36.91
CA LEU A 16 10.36 6.15 -35.67
C LEU A 16 9.53 7.41 -35.94
N ASP A 17 9.90 8.19 -36.95
CA ASP A 17 9.12 9.36 -37.39
C ASP A 17 7.71 8.98 -37.90
N GLU A 18 7.48 7.71 -38.26
CA GLU A 18 6.16 7.15 -38.58
C GLU A 18 5.45 6.61 -37.33
N PHE A 19 6.17 6.01 -36.38
CA PHE A 19 5.62 5.51 -35.11
C PHE A 19 4.92 6.63 -34.34
N ASP A 20 5.52 7.82 -34.30
CA ASP A 20 4.98 9.01 -33.62
C ASP A 20 3.68 9.56 -34.25
N ARG A 21 3.32 9.16 -35.47
CA ARG A 21 2.12 9.65 -36.17
C ARG A 21 0.86 8.86 -35.86
N PHE A 22 0.97 7.68 -35.27
CA PHE A 22 -0.18 6.87 -34.94
C PHE A 22 -0.73 7.27 -33.57
N LEU A 23 -2.05 7.45 -33.44
CA LEU A 23 -2.69 7.81 -32.16
C LEU A 23 -3.16 6.58 -31.39
N ASP A 24 -3.33 5.43 -32.07
CA ASP A 24 -3.90 4.22 -31.49
C ASP A 24 -2.87 3.11 -31.29
N PHE A 25 -3.07 2.35 -30.21
CA PHE A 25 -2.18 1.33 -29.68
C PHE A 25 -1.89 0.21 -30.69
N ASP A 26 -2.95 -0.28 -31.34
CA ASP A 26 -2.88 -1.38 -32.29
C ASP A 26 -2.01 -1.07 -33.52
N ASP A 27 -2.03 0.18 -33.99
CA ASP A 27 -1.29 0.59 -35.18
C ASP A 27 0.21 0.75 -34.88
N ARG A 28 0.55 1.24 -33.69
CA ARG A 28 1.94 1.31 -33.20
C ARG A 28 2.53 -0.07 -32.96
N ALA A 29 1.80 -0.98 -32.31
CA ALA A 29 2.22 -2.37 -32.10
C ALA A 29 2.45 -3.10 -33.44
N LYS A 30 1.55 -2.91 -34.42
CA LYS A 30 1.74 -3.45 -35.79
C LYS A 30 2.94 -2.83 -36.49
N LEU A 31 3.20 -1.53 -36.33
CA LEU A 31 4.37 -0.88 -36.92
C LEU A 31 5.65 -1.45 -36.31
N PHE A 32 5.70 -1.64 -34.99
CA PHE A 32 6.81 -2.27 -34.29
C PHE A 32 7.07 -3.68 -34.82
N ALA A 33 6.04 -4.52 -34.83
CA ALA A 33 6.16 -5.91 -35.27
C ALA A 33 6.62 -6.03 -36.73
N ASN A 34 6.17 -5.13 -37.60
CA ASN A 34 6.47 -5.20 -39.04
C ASN A 34 7.77 -4.50 -39.43
N LYS A 35 8.21 -3.47 -38.70
CA LYS A 35 9.36 -2.65 -39.09
C LYS A 35 10.57 -2.78 -38.18
N PHE A 36 10.37 -3.03 -36.88
CA PHE A 36 11.45 -3.01 -35.90
C PHE A 36 11.94 -4.41 -35.54
N LEU A 37 11.04 -5.38 -35.27
CA LEU A 37 11.40 -6.79 -35.03
C LEU A 37 12.32 -7.42 -36.11
N PRO A 38 12.19 -7.12 -37.42
CA PRO A 38 13.07 -7.70 -38.43
C PRO A 38 14.48 -7.07 -38.46
N ILE A 39 14.64 -5.85 -37.92
CA ILE A 39 15.88 -5.07 -37.94
C ILE A 39 16.68 -5.26 -36.64
N SER A 40 15.98 -5.49 -35.52
CA SER A 40 16.54 -5.65 -34.17
C SER A 40 17.55 -6.80 -33.96
N PRO A 41 17.47 -8.00 -34.59
CA PRO A 41 18.50 -9.04 -34.38
C PRO A 41 19.89 -8.68 -34.95
N GLN A 42 20.06 -7.47 -35.48
CA GLN A 42 21.33 -6.96 -36.02
C GLN A 42 21.87 -5.76 -35.25
N LEU A 43 21.26 -5.38 -34.12
CA LEU A 43 21.70 -4.25 -33.27
C LEU A 43 22.50 -4.76 -32.07
N PRO A 44 23.84 -4.63 -32.07
CA PRO A 44 24.67 -5.02 -30.93
C PRO A 44 24.75 -3.98 -29.80
N PHE A 45 24.16 -2.79 -29.97
CA PHE A 45 24.28 -1.67 -29.02
C PHE A 45 23.02 -0.81 -28.97
N ALA A 46 22.79 -0.16 -27.84
CA ALA A 46 21.66 0.74 -27.60
C ALA A 46 21.68 2.02 -28.46
N ILE A 47 20.50 2.57 -28.76
CA ILE A 47 20.32 3.82 -29.54
C ILE A 47 19.50 4.82 -28.71
N SER A 48 19.99 6.06 -28.59
CA SER A 48 19.30 7.18 -27.91
C SER A 48 19.19 8.42 -28.83
N ARG A 49 18.03 9.10 -28.81
CA ARG A 49 17.79 10.38 -29.51
C ARG A 49 17.28 11.43 -28.50
N LEU A 50 17.96 12.56 -28.37
CA LEU A 50 17.58 13.66 -27.47
C LEU A 50 16.32 14.42 -27.96
N GLY A 51 15.34 14.63 -27.07
CA GLY A 51 14.23 15.60 -27.23
C GLY A 51 12.80 15.06 -27.16
N THR A 52 12.65 13.73 -27.06
CA THR A 52 11.50 12.86 -26.72
C THR A 52 12.14 11.46 -26.83
N SER A 53 12.60 10.92 -25.71
CA SER A 53 13.78 10.06 -25.65
C SER A 53 13.44 8.62 -26.01
N LEU A 54 13.45 8.33 -27.31
CA LEU A 54 13.55 6.94 -27.74
C LEU A 54 14.85 6.33 -27.18
N GLN A 55 14.70 5.24 -26.43
CA GLN A 55 15.78 4.37 -26.03
C GLN A 55 15.46 2.94 -26.49
N ILE A 56 16.40 2.35 -27.21
CA ILE A 56 16.32 0.95 -27.63
C ILE A 56 17.54 0.26 -27.03
N GLY A 57 17.31 -0.82 -26.28
CA GLY A 57 18.32 -1.77 -25.83
C GLY A 57 18.91 -2.58 -26.97
N GLY A 58 19.47 -3.74 -26.66
CA GLY A 58 20.20 -4.57 -27.60
C GLY A 58 20.01 -6.06 -27.33
N PHE A 59 21.12 -6.75 -27.09
CA PHE A 59 21.13 -8.15 -26.69
C PHE A 59 21.63 -8.24 -25.25
N GLY A 60 20.95 -9.08 -24.46
CA GLY A 60 21.26 -9.26 -23.05
C GLY A 60 20.57 -8.20 -22.19
N ASP A 61 20.67 -8.37 -20.88
CA ASP A 61 19.89 -7.60 -19.91
C ASP A 61 20.30 -6.11 -19.93
N ASP A 62 19.34 -5.24 -20.27
CA ASP A 62 19.51 -3.80 -20.37
C ASP A 62 18.80 -3.04 -19.23
N VAL A 63 19.29 -1.84 -18.93
CA VAL A 63 18.62 -0.88 -18.03
C VAL A 63 18.36 0.40 -18.79
N LEU A 64 17.09 0.72 -19.03
CA LEU A 64 16.65 1.91 -19.77
C LEU A 64 15.92 2.86 -18.81
N ASN A 65 16.25 4.15 -18.87
CA ASN A 65 15.67 5.17 -18.00
C ASN A 65 15.27 6.38 -18.85
N GLY A 66 13.96 6.59 -19.03
CA GLY A 66 13.37 7.61 -19.90
C GLY A 66 13.77 9.02 -19.50
N GLY A 67 13.36 9.42 -18.31
CA GLY A 67 13.62 10.74 -17.76
C GLY A 67 12.29 11.46 -17.49
N PRO A 68 12.25 12.81 -17.54
CA PRO A 68 11.06 13.56 -17.19
C PRO A 68 10.12 13.89 -18.37
N ASP A 69 10.38 13.37 -19.57
CA ASP A 69 9.63 13.66 -20.81
C ASP A 69 8.87 12.40 -21.25
N ASN A 70 7.92 12.53 -22.20
CA ASN A 70 7.28 11.35 -22.78
C ASN A 70 8.28 10.55 -23.64
N ASP A 71 8.57 9.33 -23.22
CA ASP A 71 9.64 8.50 -23.75
C ASP A 71 9.12 7.18 -24.37
N LEU A 72 9.98 6.58 -25.19
CA LEU A 72 9.74 5.26 -25.78
C LEU A 72 10.93 4.36 -25.45
N LEU A 73 10.72 3.39 -24.58
CA LEU A 73 11.72 2.45 -24.10
C LEU A 73 11.45 1.06 -24.69
N VAL A 74 12.45 0.45 -25.31
CA VAL A 74 12.36 -0.87 -25.95
C VAL A 74 13.54 -1.74 -25.52
N GLY A 75 13.33 -2.76 -24.70
CA GLY A 75 14.39 -3.65 -24.17
C GLY A 75 14.98 -4.58 -25.23
N LEU A 76 14.12 -5.27 -25.98
CA LEU A 76 14.41 -6.27 -27.03
C LEU A 76 14.69 -7.69 -26.51
N TRP A 77 15.93 -8.03 -26.16
CA TRP A 77 16.31 -9.41 -25.78
C TRP A 77 17.09 -9.36 -24.48
N GLY A 78 16.72 -10.17 -23.50
CA GLY A 78 17.34 -10.15 -22.19
C GLY A 78 16.26 -9.95 -21.13
N ASP A 79 16.63 -10.10 -19.87
CA ASP A 79 15.74 -9.74 -18.76
C ASP A 79 15.96 -8.23 -18.47
N ASP A 80 15.13 -7.38 -19.08
CA ASP A 80 15.37 -5.94 -19.13
C ASP A 80 14.69 -5.18 -17.97
N ARG A 81 15.22 -4.01 -17.60
CA ARG A 81 14.61 -3.08 -16.65
C ARG A 81 14.34 -1.74 -17.30
N LEU A 82 13.07 -1.40 -17.45
CA LEU A 82 12.60 -0.18 -18.11
C LEU A 82 11.93 0.73 -17.07
N PHE A 83 12.44 1.95 -16.96
CA PHE A 83 11.94 2.99 -16.06
C PHE A 83 11.52 4.22 -16.88
N GLY A 84 10.22 4.49 -16.97
CA GLY A 84 9.68 5.69 -17.62
C GLY A 84 10.10 6.97 -16.89
N ASN A 85 9.87 6.97 -15.57
CA ASN A 85 9.96 8.10 -14.64
C ASN A 85 8.80 9.09 -14.82
N ASP A 86 8.99 10.33 -15.31
CA ASP A 86 7.86 11.25 -15.46
C ASP A 86 7.49 11.35 -16.94
N GLY A 87 6.20 11.31 -17.27
CA GLY A 87 5.74 11.46 -18.65
C GLY A 87 4.71 10.40 -19.03
N ASP A 88 4.02 10.59 -20.15
CA ASP A 88 3.18 9.53 -20.71
C ASP A 88 4.05 8.60 -21.58
N ASP A 89 4.59 7.55 -20.97
CA ASP A 89 5.62 6.71 -21.57
C ASP A 89 5.09 5.48 -22.32
N TRP A 90 5.93 4.97 -23.21
CA TRP A 90 5.74 3.69 -23.88
C TRP A 90 6.89 2.75 -23.54
N LEU A 91 6.61 1.67 -22.80
CA LEU A 91 7.60 0.68 -22.42
C LEU A 91 7.30 -0.66 -23.09
N MET A 92 8.32 -1.26 -23.70
CA MET A 92 8.25 -2.58 -24.31
C MET A 92 9.44 -3.43 -23.86
N GLY A 93 9.19 -4.47 -23.06
CA GLY A 93 10.22 -5.39 -22.57
C GLY A 93 10.85 -6.17 -23.72
N GLY A 94 10.10 -7.08 -24.33
CA GLY A 94 10.52 -7.79 -25.53
C GLY A 94 10.60 -9.29 -25.30
N ARG A 95 11.80 -9.85 -25.15
CA ARG A 95 12.01 -11.28 -24.89
C ARG A 95 12.86 -11.42 -23.64
N GLY A 96 12.32 -12.10 -22.64
CA GLY A 96 12.95 -12.29 -21.35
C GLY A 96 11.93 -12.01 -20.26
N ASN A 97 12.34 -12.07 -19.00
CA ASN A 97 11.48 -11.70 -17.88
C ASN A 97 11.75 -10.23 -17.56
N ASP A 98 10.89 -9.36 -18.06
CA ASP A 98 11.14 -7.93 -18.04
C ASP A 98 10.52 -7.25 -16.81
N TRP A 99 11.13 -6.14 -16.39
CA TRP A 99 10.64 -5.26 -15.33
C TRP A 99 10.24 -3.92 -15.93
N LEU A 100 8.96 -3.58 -15.87
CA LEU A 100 8.40 -2.38 -16.47
C LEU A 100 7.80 -1.49 -15.38
N ASP A 101 8.46 -0.36 -15.13
CA ASP A 101 7.97 0.71 -14.27
C ASP A 101 7.67 1.94 -15.11
N GLY A 102 6.39 2.22 -15.32
CA GLY A 102 5.95 3.38 -16.08
C GLY A 102 6.26 4.70 -15.38
N GLY A 103 6.43 4.71 -14.05
CA GLY A 103 6.52 5.94 -13.28
C GLY A 103 5.25 6.79 -13.34
N LEU A 104 5.39 8.10 -13.17
CA LEU A 104 4.29 9.07 -13.19
C LEU A 104 3.79 9.33 -14.62
N GLY A 105 2.49 9.17 -14.85
CA GLY A 105 1.86 9.50 -16.13
C GLY A 105 0.91 8.40 -16.59
N ASN A 106 0.30 8.56 -17.77
CA ASN A 106 -0.55 7.51 -18.33
C ASN A 106 0.26 6.65 -19.30
N ASN A 107 0.80 5.55 -18.79
CA ASN A 107 1.80 4.77 -19.51
C ASN A 107 1.17 3.65 -20.33
N ARG A 108 1.93 3.18 -21.32
CA ARG A 108 1.56 2.05 -22.16
C ARG A 108 2.66 1.00 -22.09
N LEU A 109 2.32 -0.14 -21.50
CA LEU A 109 3.25 -1.18 -21.12
C LEU A 109 2.98 -2.45 -21.94
N ILE A 110 4.05 -3.03 -22.48
CA ILE A 110 4.03 -4.28 -23.24
C ILE A 110 5.15 -5.17 -22.69
N GLY A 111 4.79 -6.28 -22.06
CA GLY A 111 5.78 -7.19 -21.48
C GLY A 111 6.55 -7.93 -22.58
N GLY A 112 5.80 -8.56 -23.49
CA GLY A 112 6.35 -9.37 -24.56
C GLY A 112 6.37 -10.87 -24.20
N LEU A 113 7.48 -11.54 -24.50
CA LEU A 113 7.64 -12.97 -24.23
C LEU A 113 8.42 -13.18 -22.95
N GLY A 114 7.77 -13.74 -21.94
CA GLY A 114 8.44 -14.19 -20.73
C GLY A 114 7.49 -14.15 -19.56
N ARG A 115 8.03 -13.94 -18.35
CA ARG A 115 7.25 -13.69 -17.15
C ARG A 115 7.55 -12.28 -16.69
N ASP A 116 6.69 -11.35 -17.07
CA ASP A 116 6.97 -9.93 -16.92
C ASP A 116 6.42 -9.41 -15.60
N THR A 117 7.08 -8.37 -15.09
CA THR A 117 6.72 -7.68 -13.85
C THR A 117 6.37 -6.25 -14.17
N PHE A 118 5.10 -5.89 -13.99
CA PHE A 118 4.60 -4.54 -14.16
C PHE A 118 4.51 -3.86 -12.79
N VAL A 119 5.19 -2.74 -12.61
CA VAL A 119 5.19 -2.01 -11.34
C VAL A 119 3.97 -1.10 -11.27
N LEU A 120 3.19 -1.24 -10.20
CA LEU A 120 2.00 -0.46 -9.93
C LEU A 120 2.24 0.46 -8.74
N ASN A 121 1.97 1.75 -8.97
CA ASN A 121 2.00 2.80 -7.97
C ASN A 121 0.61 3.44 -7.86
N ASN A 122 0.23 3.90 -6.66
CA ASN A 122 -1.01 4.67 -6.47
C ASN A 122 -0.77 6.16 -6.76
N ASP A 123 -0.51 6.52 -8.01
CA ASP A 123 -0.19 7.89 -8.42
C ASP A 123 -1.40 8.66 -8.99
N GLY A 124 -2.59 8.02 -9.00
CA GLY A 124 -3.82 8.58 -9.54
C GLY A 124 -3.85 8.67 -11.07
N ARG A 125 -2.98 7.95 -11.78
CA ARG A 125 -2.95 7.86 -13.24
C ARG A 125 -3.49 6.53 -13.75
N VAL A 126 -3.62 6.45 -15.08
CA VAL A 126 -4.20 5.30 -15.76
C VAL A 126 -3.18 4.69 -16.72
N ASP A 127 -2.60 3.59 -16.30
CA ASP A 127 -1.73 2.80 -17.16
C ASP A 127 -2.54 1.83 -18.01
N SER A 128 -1.94 1.39 -19.11
CA SER A 128 -2.51 0.34 -19.93
C SER A 128 -1.50 -0.74 -20.26
N VAL A 129 -1.92 -1.99 -20.07
CA VAL A 129 -1.09 -3.18 -20.33
C VAL A 129 -1.72 -3.97 -21.45
N ALA A 130 -0.93 -4.24 -22.48
CA ALA A 130 -1.44 -4.74 -23.75
C ALA A 130 -1.56 -6.25 -23.85
N ASP A 131 -0.62 -6.96 -23.25
CA ASP A 131 -0.39 -8.39 -23.47
C ASP A 131 -0.24 -9.18 -22.17
N PHE A 132 -0.74 -8.62 -21.06
CA PHE A 132 -0.70 -9.26 -19.75
C PHE A 132 -1.25 -10.69 -19.82
N SER A 133 -0.41 -11.65 -19.43
CA SER A 133 -0.70 -13.07 -19.37
C SER A 133 -0.90 -13.49 -17.91
N PRO A 134 -2.16 -13.77 -17.47
CA PRO A 134 -2.45 -14.16 -16.09
C PRO A 134 -1.73 -15.43 -15.60
N THR A 135 -1.16 -16.22 -16.52
CA THR A 135 -0.41 -17.44 -16.18
C THR A 135 1.10 -17.24 -16.10
N ALA A 136 1.62 -16.11 -16.57
CA ALA A 136 3.05 -15.83 -16.66
C ALA A 136 3.44 -14.58 -15.87
N ASP A 137 2.66 -13.52 -16.02
CA ASP A 137 2.98 -12.15 -15.59
C ASP A 137 2.41 -11.83 -14.20
N ARG A 138 2.99 -10.78 -13.62
CA ARG A 138 2.61 -10.28 -12.30
C ARG A 138 2.68 -8.76 -12.23
N PHE A 139 1.93 -8.20 -11.31
CA PHE A 139 2.06 -6.85 -10.83
C PHE A 139 2.90 -6.83 -9.56
N LEU A 140 3.87 -5.93 -9.48
CA LEU A 140 4.47 -5.53 -8.21
C LEU A 140 3.68 -4.33 -7.68
N LEU A 141 3.11 -4.47 -6.49
CA LEU A 141 2.37 -3.42 -5.82
C LEU A 141 3.30 -2.66 -4.87
N GLN A 142 3.59 -1.40 -5.19
CA GLN A 142 4.46 -0.56 -4.37
C GLN A 142 3.66 0.36 -3.45
N GLY A 143 4.34 0.98 -2.49
CA GLY A 143 3.76 2.01 -1.63
C GLY A 143 2.69 1.49 -0.66
N GLY A 144 2.83 0.24 -0.21
CA GLY A 144 1.88 -0.40 0.68
C GLY A 144 0.54 -0.77 0.02
N LEU A 145 0.46 -0.74 -1.31
CA LEU A 145 -0.64 -1.34 -2.04
C LEU A 145 -0.62 -2.87 -1.88
N SER A 146 -1.81 -3.45 -1.80
CA SER A 146 -2.06 -4.88 -1.68
C SER A 146 -3.20 -5.32 -2.60
N PHE A 147 -3.39 -6.64 -2.74
CA PHE A 147 -4.44 -7.20 -3.60
C PHE A 147 -5.85 -6.80 -3.13
N SER A 148 -6.12 -6.79 -1.82
CA SER A 148 -7.47 -6.52 -1.31
C SER A 148 -7.89 -5.06 -1.52
N GLN A 149 -6.93 -4.17 -1.77
CA GLN A 149 -7.14 -2.77 -2.14
C GLN A 149 -7.38 -2.57 -3.65
N ILE A 150 -7.40 -3.64 -4.46
CA ILE A 150 -7.59 -3.56 -5.91
C ILE A 150 -8.98 -4.07 -6.28
N ALA A 151 -9.82 -3.15 -6.72
CA ALA A 151 -11.09 -3.45 -7.38
C ALA A 151 -10.83 -3.96 -8.81
N ILE A 152 -11.40 -5.11 -9.17
CA ILE A 152 -11.26 -5.72 -10.49
C ILE A 152 -12.62 -5.77 -11.20
N ALA A 153 -12.72 -5.12 -12.36
CA ALA A 153 -13.95 -5.04 -13.14
C ALA A 153 -13.73 -5.40 -14.62
N GLN A 154 -14.61 -6.25 -15.18
CA GLN A 154 -14.62 -6.52 -16.62
C GLN A 154 -15.27 -5.36 -17.39
N GLN A 155 -14.63 -4.88 -18.44
CA GLN A 155 -15.12 -3.83 -19.34
C GLN A 155 -14.99 -4.25 -20.81
N GLY A 156 -16.07 -4.82 -21.37
CA GLY A 156 -16.03 -5.41 -22.70
C GLY A 156 -14.96 -6.52 -22.78
N PRO A 157 -14.02 -6.48 -23.73
CA PRO A 157 -12.92 -7.45 -23.79
C PRO A 157 -11.81 -7.19 -22.77
N ASN A 158 -11.80 -6.04 -22.10
CA ASN A 158 -10.71 -5.59 -21.22
C ASN A 158 -11.05 -5.77 -19.75
N THR A 159 -10.03 -5.76 -18.89
CA THR A 159 -10.19 -5.70 -17.43
C THR A 159 -9.68 -4.36 -16.91
N GLN A 160 -10.38 -3.76 -15.96
CA GLN A 160 -9.94 -2.57 -15.25
C GLN A 160 -9.57 -2.94 -13.82
N LEU A 161 -8.41 -2.44 -13.37
CA LEU A 161 -7.99 -2.44 -11.99
C LEU A 161 -8.18 -1.02 -11.45
N ARG A 162 -8.78 -0.88 -10.27
CA ARG A 162 -9.01 0.39 -9.61
C ARG A 162 -8.54 0.28 -8.18
N TYR A 163 -7.68 1.19 -7.74
CA TYR A 163 -7.28 1.21 -6.32
C TYR A 163 -8.42 1.71 -5.45
N LEU A 164 -8.51 1.17 -4.24
CA LEU A 164 -9.44 1.59 -3.21
C LEU A 164 -9.28 3.09 -2.90
N GLY A 165 -10.39 3.81 -2.85
CA GLY A 165 -10.41 5.26 -2.66
C GLY A 165 -10.24 6.09 -3.94
N ASN A 166 -10.04 5.45 -5.11
CA ASN A 166 -9.98 6.13 -6.40
C ASN A 166 -11.27 5.92 -7.20
N ASP A 167 -11.83 7.00 -7.76
CA ASP A 167 -13.04 6.96 -8.59
C ASP A 167 -12.78 6.46 -10.03
N MET A 168 -11.53 6.53 -10.48
CA MET A 168 -11.11 6.17 -11.84
C MET A 168 -10.28 4.88 -11.84
N PRO A 169 -10.35 4.06 -12.91
CA PRO A 169 -9.48 2.91 -13.04
C PRO A 169 -8.02 3.35 -13.07
N SER A 170 -7.16 2.60 -12.39
CA SER A 170 -5.73 2.83 -12.29
C SER A 170 -4.95 2.07 -13.38
N VAL A 171 -5.47 0.92 -13.82
CA VAL A 171 -4.87 0.14 -14.90
C VAL A 171 -5.95 -0.44 -15.80
N THR A 172 -5.74 -0.41 -17.11
CA THR A 172 -6.54 -1.13 -18.10
C THR A 172 -5.73 -2.27 -18.73
N LEU A 173 -6.19 -3.50 -18.57
CA LEU A 173 -5.61 -4.69 -19.20
C LEU A 173 -6.40 -5.02 -20.47
N PHE A 174 -5.74 -4.97 -21.62
CA PHE A 174 -6.38 -5.26 -22.89
C PHE A 174 -6.57 -6.76 -23.12
N ASN A 175 -7.77 -7.16 -23.52
CA ASN A 175 -8.10 -8.56 -23.85
C ASN A 175 -7.86 -9.58 -22.73
N VAL A 176 -7.78 -9.13 -21.47
CA VAL A 176 -7.70 -9.98 -20.28
C VAL A 176 -9.09 -10.17 -19.69
N ASN A 177 -9.41 -11.40 -19.30
CA ASN A 177 -10.64 -11.72 -18.59
C ASN A 177 -10.42 -11.57 -17.07
N ALA A 178 -11.23 -10.74 -16.42
CA ALA A 178 -11.12 -10.43 -15.00
C ALA A 178 -11.13 -11.68 -14.11
N SER A 179 -11.93 -12.70 -14.46
CA SER A 179 -12.03 -13.95 -13.70
C SER A 179 -10.78 -14.84 -13.76
N THR A 180 -9.81 -14.51 -14.63
CA THR A 180 -8.54 -15.21 -14.72
C THR A 180 -7.45 -14.61 -13.83
N LEU A 181 -7.68 -13.41 -13.29
CA LEU A 181 -6.79 -12.78 -12.32
C LEU A 181 -7.02 -13.38 -10.93
N THR A 182 -5.92 -13.64 -10.24
CA THR A 182 -5.92 -14.18 -8.88
C THR A 182 -4.90 -13.42 -8.04
N VAL A 183 -4.91 -13.63 -6.72
CA VAL A 183 -3.92 -13.04 -5.81
C VAL A 183 -2.47 -13.33 -6.24
N ASP A 184 -2.21 -14.47 -6.90
CA ASP A 184 -0.87 -14.82 -7.39
C ASP A 184 -0.33 -13.87 -8.48
N ASN A 185 -1.22 -13.11 -9.13
CA ASN A 185 -0.83 -12.07 -10.08
C ASN A 185 -0.38 -10.77 -9.42
N PHE A 186 -0.52 -10.63 -8.09
CA PHE A 186 -0.28 -9.39 -7.38
C PHE A 186 0.70 -9.64 -6.23
N GLN A 187 1.90 -9.11 -6.39
CA GLN A 187 2.97 -9.24 -5.41
C GLN A 187 3.14 -7.91 -4.68
N PRO A 188 2.75 -7.80 -3.39
CA PRO A 188 3.06 -6.61 -2.60
C PRO A 188 4.57 -6.49 -2.36
N GLU A 189 5.06 -5.26 -2.39
CA GLU A 189 6.40 -4.91 -1.95
C GLU A 189 6.52 -5.12 -0.43
N ALA A 190 7.60 -5.77 0.01
CA ALA A 190 7.86 -5.92 1.43
C ALA A 190 8.21 -4.56 2.05
N LEU A 191 7.57 -4.21 3.15
CA LEU A 191 7.79 -2.96 3.86
C LEU A 191 8.46 -3.19 5.22
N VAL A 192 9.27 -2.21 5.63
CA VAL A 192 9.95 -2.20 6.93
C VAL A 192 9.60 -0.91 7.66
N PRO A 193 9.18 -0.98 8.93
CA PRO A 193 8.89 0.21 9.71
C PRO A 193 10.17 0.98 10.08
N THR A 194 10.09 2.31 10.04
CA THR A 194 11.13 3.20 10.55
C THR A 194 10.99 3.47 12.06
N PHE A 195 9.83 3.13 12.63
CA PHE A 195 9.54 3.18 14.06
C PHE A 195 9.89 1.86 14.75
N ASN A 196 10.12 1.90 16.07
CA ASN A 196 10.58 0.75 16.88
C ASN A 196 9.60 0.32 17.99
N GLY A 197 8.39 0.87 18.00
CA GLY A 197 7.32 0.54 18.93
C GLY A 197 5.94 0.80 18.33
N LEU A 198 4.94 0.07 18.80
CA LEU A 198 3.54 0.27 18.44
C LEU A 198 2.69 0.31 19.71
N THR A 199 2.08 1.47 19.99
CA THR A 199 1.22 1.67 21.16
C THR A 199 -0.19 2.04 20.70
N ILE A 200 -1.19 1.26 21.08
CA ILE A 200 -2.57 1.36 20.54
C ILE A 200 -3.55 1.68 21.67
N PHE A 201 -4.43 2.65 21.41
CA PHE A 201 -5.55 3.06 22.25
C PHE A 201 -6.83 3.14 21.42
N GLY A 202 -7.97 2.83 22.03
CA GLY A 202 -9.22 2.85 21.27
C GLY A 202 -10.31 1.95 21.82
N ASP A 203 -11.21 1.55 20.93
CA ASP A 203 -12.38 0.78 21.29
C ASP A 203 -12.37 -0.66 20.73
N SER A 204 -13.55 -1.21 20.45
CA SER A 204 -13.74 -2.59 20.02
C SER A 204 -13.09 -2.93 18.69
N LEU A 205 -12.84 -1.95 17.82
CA LEU A 205 -12.12 -2.19 16.56
C LEU A 205 -10.64 -2.48 16.79
N SER A 206 -10.11 -2.14 17.97
CA SER A 206 -8.70 -2.29 18.32
C SER A 206 -8.45 -3.16 19.56
N ASP A 207 -9.51 -3.62 20.25
CA ASP A 207 -9.41 -4.42 21.47
C ASP A 207 -8.95 -5.87 21.17
N PRO A 208 -7.78 -6.30 21.67
CA PRO A 208 -7.23 -7.64 21.44
C PRO A 208 -7.85 -8.73 22.35
N GLY A 209 -8.87 -8.40 23.16
CA GLY A 209 -9.45 -9.25 24.20
C GLY A 209 -9.29 -8.70 25.63
N ASN A 210 -8.89 -7.43 25.79
CA ASN A 210 -8.82 -6.72 27.05
C ASN A 210 -10.20 -6.68 27.75
N LEU A 211 -11.28 -6.34 27.04
CA LEU A 211 -12.63 -6.41 27.62
C LEU A 211 -12.98 -7.84 28.09
N PHE A 212 -12.60 -8.84 27.31
CA PHE A 212 -12.82 -10.24 27.66
C PHE A 212 -12.13 -10.62 28.96
N ALA A 213 -10.87 -10.21 29.14
CA ALA A 213 -10.16 -10.39 30.40
C ALA A 213 -10.81 -9.64 31.57
N LEU A 214 -11.17 -8.36 31.38
CA LEU A 214 -11.77 -7.50 32.42
C LEU A 214 -13.13 -8.01 32.91
N THR A 215 -13.89 -8.67 32.05
CA THR A 215 -15.19 -9.26 32.42
C THR A 215 -15.07 -10.65 33.03
N GLY A 216 -13.84 -11.13 33.28
CA GLY A 216 -13.59 -12.47 33.79
C GLY A 216 -13.92 -13.56 32.77
N PHE A 217 -13.64 -13.28 31.49
CA PHE A 217 -13.86 -14.18 30.35
C PHE A 217 -15.34 -14.47 30.07
N ASN A 218 -16.22 -13.50 30.35
CA ASN A 218 -17.67 -13.65 30.17
C ASN A 218 -18.23 -12.86 28.98
N PHE A 219 -17.57 -11.78 28.56
CA PHE A 219 -18.03 -10.94 27.45
C PHE A 219 -16.86 -10.40 26.62
N PRO A 220 -16.89 -10.51 25.28
CA PRO A 220 -18.00 -11.02 24.47
C PRO A 220 -18.19 -12.55 24.60
N PRO A 221 -19.42 -13.07 24.37
CA PRO A 221 -19.73 -14.47 24.65
C PRO A 221 -19.08 -15.43 23.64
N SER A 222 -18.43 -16.48 24.14
CA SER A 222 -18.02 -17.64 23.32
C SER A 222 -19.24 -18.49 22.92
N PRO A 223 -19.24 -19.14 21.74
CA PRO A 223 -18.19 -19.22 20.73
C PRO A 223 -18.30 -18.17 19.62
N PHE A 224 -19.07 -17.10 19.82
CA PHE A 224 -19.42 -16.16 18.74
C PHE A 224 -18.29 -15.20 18.34
N TYR A 225 -17.20 -15.15 19.09
CA TYR A 225 -16.17 -14.13 18.94
C TYR A 225 -14.79 -14.75 19.12
N PHE A 226 -13.87 -14.40 18.23
CA PHE A 226 -12.53 -14.98 18.18
C PHE A 226 -11.68 -14.46 19.35
N GLU A 227 -11.36 -15.34 20.30
CA GLU A 227 -10.48 -15.03 21.44
C GLU A 227 -10.86 -13.76 22.23
N GLY A 228 -12.15 -13.41 22.27
CA GLY A 228 -12.65 -12.22 22.95
C GLY A 228 -12.59 -10.93 22.13
N GLN A 229 -12.13 -10.99 20.88
CA GLN A 229 -12.16 -9.89 19.92
C GLN A 229 -13.54 -9.81 19.29
N LEU A 230 -14.06 -8.59 19.07
CA LEU A 230 -15.39 -8.38 18.49
C LEU A 230 -15.38 -8.58 16.96
N SER A 231 -14.88 -9.72 16.51
CA SER A 231 -14.87 -10.18 15.12
C SER A 231 -14.81 -11.72 15.08
N ASN A 232 -14.83 -12.30 13.87
CA ASN A 232 -14.66 -13.74 13.65
C ASN A 232 -13.21 -14.21 13.55
N GLY A 233 -12.24 -13.31 13.69
CA GLY A 233 -10.82 -13.61 13.63
C GLY A 233 -9.99 -12.47 14.23
N PRO A 234 -8.68 -12.45 13.97
CA PRO A 234 -7.81 -11.34 14.33
C PRO A 234 -8.32 -9.98 13.88
N ILE A 235 -8.10 -8.96 14.72
CA ILE A 235 -8.26 -7.54 14.36
C ILE A 235 -7.03 -6.99 13.63
N TRP A 236 -7.19 -5.80 13.05
CA TRP A 236 -6.19 -5.13 12.20
C TRP A 236 -4.80 -5.05 12.85
N ALA A 237 -4.75 -4.87 14.18
CA ALA A 237 -3.50 -4.72 14.91
C ALA A 237 -2.60 -5.95 14.77
N LYS A 238 -3.20 -7.16 14.70
CA LYS A 238 -2.43 -8.39 14.52
C LYS A 238 -1.86 -8.50 13.11
N TYR A 239 -2.66 -8.20 12.08
CA TYR A 239 -2.20 -8.20 10.69
C TYR A 239 -1.07 -7.19 10.47
N LEU A 240 -1.23 -5.95 10.96
CA LEU A 240 -0.19 -4.93 10.85
C LEU A 240 1.13 -5.36 11.50
N VAL A 241 1.06 -5.99 12.68
CA VAL A 241 2.24 -6.48 13.41
C VAL A 241 2.92 -7.62 12.65
N ASP A 242 2.15 -8.58 12.14
CA ASP A 242 2.68 -9.72 11.41
C ASP A 242 3.30 -9.28 10.07
N ASP A 243 2.62 -8.42 9.30
CA ASP A 243 3.07 -7.95 7.99
C ASP A 243 4.34 -7.11 8.06
N LEU A 244 4.44 -6.23 9.07
CA LEU A 244 5.61 -5.37 9.28
C LEU A 244 6.72 -6.06 10.09
N GLY A 245 6.51 -7.30 10.52
CA GLY A 245 7.47 -8.05 11.34
C GLY A 245 7.81 -7.38 12.67
N ILE A 246 6.86 -6.65 13.28
CA ILE A 246 7.07 -5.97 14.55
C ILE A 246 7.14 -7.02 15.66
N ALA A 247 8.18 -6.97 16.50
CA ALA A 247 8.28 -7.94 17.60
C ALA A 247 7.15 -7.71 18.60
N THR A 248 6.52 -8.78 19.09
CA THR A 248 5.42 -8.68 20.07
C THR A 248 5.80 -7.94 21.35
N THR A 249 7.08 -7.92 21.72
CA THR A 249 7.62 -7.14 22.85
C THR A 249 7.63 -5.62 22.61
N GLN A 250 7.49 -5.18 21.36
CA GLN A 250 7.41 -3.78 20.96
C GLN A 250 5.97 -3.27 20.86
N VAL A 251 4.98 -4.16 21.07
CA VAL A 251 3.55 -3.85 20.93
C VAL A 251 2.91 -3.71 22.29
N GLN A 252 2.19 -2.61 22.49
CA GLN A 252 1.34 -2.38 23.65
C GLN A 252 -0.04 -1.99 23.15
N ASN A 253 -1.09 -2.70 23.58
CA ASN A 253 -2.45 -2.41 23.15
C ASN A 253 -3.37 -2.27 24.36
N PHE A 254 -3.82 -1.04 24.59
CA PHE A 254 -4.66 -0.64 25.72
C PHE A 254 -6.13 -0.49 25.34
N ALA A 255 -6.48 -0.66 24.06
CA ALA A 255 -7.85 -0.49 23.59
C ALA A 255 -8.81 -1.43 24.30
N ILE A 256 -9.97 -0.91 24.70
CA ILE A 256 -11.02 -1.66 25.38
C ILE A 256 -12.36 -1.43 24.68
N ALA A 257 -13.02 -2.53 24.32
CA ALA A 257 -14.32 -2.48 23.69
C ALA A 257 -15.33 -1.68 24.53
N GLY A 258 -16.09 -0.83 23.83
CA GLY A 258 -17.04 0.10 24.43
C GLY A 258 -16.45 1.43 24.91
N ALA A 259 -15.13 1.64 24.86
CA ALA A 259 -14.50 2.90 25.24
C ALA A 259 -15.09 4.07 24.45
N THR A 260 -15.53 5.12 25.15
CA THR A 260 -15.80 6.43 24.53
C THR A 260 -14.50 7.21 24.44
N THR A 261 -14.47 8.34 23.73
CA THR A 261 -13.27 9.19 23.69
C THR A 261 -12.93 9.80 25.06
N GLY A 262 -13.88 9.84 26.00
CA GLY A 262 -13.69 10.36 27.35
C GLY A 262 -13.20 9.32 28.35
N ARG A 263 -13.74 9.39 29.58
CA ARG A 263 -13.42 8.52 30.73
C ARG A 263 -14.53 7.53 31.07
N THR A 264 -15.40 7.28 30.11
CA THR A 264 -16.55 6.38 30.28
C THR A 264 -16.54 5.33 29.20
N ASN A 265 -17.23 4.23 29.49
CA ASN A 265 -17.37 3.11 28.57
C ASN A 265 -18.86 2.78 28.40
N GLY A 266 -19.31 2.72 27.15
CA GLY A 266 -20.71 2.46 26.78
C GLY A 266 -21.24 1.10 27.21
N LEU A 267 -20.36 0.14 27.51
CA LEU A 267 -20.75 -1.19 27.99
C LEU A 267 -20.84 -1.29 29.52
N THR A 268 -20.36 -0.30 30.26
CA THR A 268 -20.43 -0.27 31.74
C THR A 268 -21.86 -0.50 32.27
N PRO A 269 -22.91 0.19 31.75
CA PRO A 269 -24.27 -0.02 32.24
C PRO A 269 -24.82 -1.41 31.96
N LEU A 270 -24.40 -2.03 30.84
CA LEU A 270 -24.85 -3.35 30.42
C LEU A 270 -24.19 -4.46 31.24
N LEU A 271 -22.88 -4.33 31.49
CA LEU A 271 -22.07 -5.39 32.11
C LEU A 271 -21.97 -5.24 33.64
N GLY A 272 -22.34 -4.08 34.20
CA GLY A 272 -22.33 -3.83 35.64
C GLY A 272 -20.93 -3.81 36.27
N VAL A 273 -19.88 -3.71 35.44
CA VAL A 273 -18.48 -3.59 35.83
C VAL A 273 -17.95 -2.23 35.37
N PRO A 274 -17.21 -1.47 36.20
CA PRO A 274 -16.58 -0.23 35.76
C PRO A 274 -15.54 -0.52 34.67
N LEU A 275 -15.73 0.06 33.49
CA LEU A 275 -14.82 -0.10 32.35
C LEU A 275 -14.26 1.26 31.92
N PRO A 276 -13.02 1.31 31.40
CA PRO A 276 -12.35 2.57 31.10
C PRO A 276 -12.80 3.15 29.75
N GLY A 277 -12.74 4.47 29.62
CA GLY A 277 -12.75 5.15 28.32
C GLY A 277 -11.32 5.43 27.82
N LEU A 278 -11.20 6.02 26.64
CA LEU A 278 -9.91 6.33 26.01
C LEU A 278 -8.96 7.11 26.94
N LEU A 279 -9.44 8.16 27.62
CA LEU A 279 -8.57 8.96 28.49
C LEU A 279 -8.07 8.17 29.72
N ASP A 280 -8.79 7.13 30.14
CA ASP A 280 -8.31 6.25 31.21
C ASP A 280 -7.26 5.26 30.67
N GLU A 281 -7.38 4.81 29.42
CA GLU A 281 -6.34 4.00 28.74
C GLU A 281 -5.02 4.78 28.63
N ILE A 282 -5.11 6.06 28.27
CA ILE A 282 -3.96 6.98 28.24
C ILE A 282 -3.33 7.08 29.64
N ASP A 283 -4.13 7.31 30.69
CA ASP A 283 -3.61 7.35 32.07
C ASP A 283 -2.89 6.05 32.46
N VAL A 284 -3.41 4.87 32.07
CA VAL A 284 -2.77 3.58 32.35
C VAL A 284 -1.39 3.52 31.68
N TYR A 285 -1.29 3.91 30.41
CA TYR A 285 -0.01 3.97 29.72
C TYR A 285 0.94 4.98 30.37
N LEU A 286 0.50 6.21 30.63
CA LEU A 286 1.36 7.24 31.22
C LEU A 286 1.89 6.83 32.61
N ASN A 287 1.05 6.17 33.42
CA ASN A 287 1.48 5.61 34.69
C ASN A 287 2.51 4.48 34.51
N SER A 288 2.39 3.66 33.46
CA SER A 288 3.33 2.58 33.15
C SER A 288 4.74 3.08 32.83
N LEU A 289 4.88 4.32 32.33
CA LEU A 289 6.18 4.93 32.04
C LEU A 289 7.03 5.14 33.30
N ASN A 290 6.40 5.20 34.48
CA ASN A 290 7.06 5.37 35.78
C ASN A 290 8.03 6.57 35.80
N GLY A 291 7.64 7.69 35.18
CA GLY A 291 8.44 8.91 35.07
C GLY A 291 9.50 8.91 33.97
N SER A 292 9.59 7.84 33.18
CA SER A 292 10.34 7.84 31.91
C SER A 292 9.55 8.60 30.84
N PRO A 293 10.21 9.22 29.84
CA PRO A 293 9.50 9.75 28.69
C PRO A 293 8.86 8.61 27.89
N ALA A 294 7.76 8.91 27.21
CA ALA A 294 7.21 8.10 26.15
C ALA A 294 8.26 7.91 25.04
N ASN A 295 8.21 6.75 24.38
CA ASN A 295 9.14 6.45 23.28
C ASN A 295 8.83 7.35 22.07
N ALA A 296 9.75 8.25 21.72
CA ALA A 296 9.59 9.16 20.59
C ALA A 296 9.62 8.45 19.23
N ASP A 297 10.27 7.28 19.15
CA ASP A 297 10.38 6.48 17.92
C ASP A 297 9.28 5.41 17.81
N SER A 298 8.25 5.46 18.65
CA SER A 298 7.08 4.58 18.58
C SER A 298 5.98 5.23 17.75
N LEU A 299 5.23 4.41 17.02
CA LEU A 299 3.94 4.79 16.47
C LEU A 299 2.87 4.70 17.57
N TYR A 300 2.06 5.75 17.71
CA TYR A 300 0.91 5.79 18.62
C TYR A 300 -0.38 5.80 17.82
N VAL A 301 -1.26 4.82 18.05
CA VAL A 301 -2.57 4.75 17.38
C VAL A 301 -3.64 5.18 18.36
N VAL A 302 -4.45 6.18 17.98
CA VAL A 302 -5.59 6.66 18.79
C VAL A 302 -6.85 6.56 17.94
N TRP A 303 -7.71 5.58 18.24
CA TRP A 303 -8.92 5.34 17.44
C TRP A 303 -10.14 5.04 18.30
N ALA A 304 -10.98 6.06 18.50
CA ALA A 304 -12.23 5.97 19.26
C ALA A 304 -13.26 6.98 18.75
N GLY A 305 -14.51 6.81 19.17
CA GLY A 305 -15.58 7.81 19.01
C GLY A 305 -16.91 7.22 18.55
N ALA A 306 -16.93 6.00 18.02
CA ALA A 306 -18.18 5.34 17.63
C ALA A 306 -19.10 5.16 18.86
N ASN A 307 -18.52 4.78 20.00
CA ASN A 307 -19.28 4.63 21.24
C ASN A 307 -19.87 5.95 21.77
N ASP A 308 -19.26 7.10 21.52
CA ASP A 308 -19.86 8.40 21.84
C ASP A 308 -21.16 8.61 21.07
N LEU A 309 -21.17 8.25 19.78
CA LEU A 309 -22.36 8.35 18.92
C LEU A 309 -23.44 7.32 19.29
N PHE A 310 -23.07 6.18 19.86
CA PHE A 310 -24.03 5.22 20.42
C PHE A 310 -24.59 5.63 21.79
N ASN A 311 -23.97 6.59 22.47
CA ASN A 311 -24.32 7.04 23.82
C ASN A 311 -24.64 8.55 23.86
N LEU A 312 -25.35 9.03 22.83
CA LEU A 312 -25.73 10.44 22.74
C LEU A 312 -26.61 10.89 23.93
N PRO A 313 -26.47 12.16 24.37
CA PRO A 313 -27.40 12.76 25.32
C PRO A 313 -28.85 12.65 24.84
N SER A 314 -29.77 12.40 25.77
CA SER A 314 -31.20 12.34 25.45
C SER A 314 -31.80 13.70 25.05
N ASP A 315 -31.15 14.80 25.43
CA ASP A 315 -31.52 16.16 25.02
C ASP A 315 -30.82 16.51 23.69
N PRO A 316 -31.57 16.68 22.58
CA PRO A 316 -30.99 17.02 21.29
C PRO A 316 -30.19 18.33 21.27
N ALA A 317 -30.52 19.29 22.16
CA ALA A 317 -29.80 20.56 22.24
C ALA A 317 -28.37 20.39 22.80
N ALA A 318 -28.11 19.30 23.53
CA ALA A 318 -26.80 19.01 24.10
C ALA A 318 -25.85 18.28 23.13
N ILE A 319 -26.39 17.65 22.07
CA ILE A 319 -25.61 16.82 21.13
C ILE A 319 -24.43 17.57 20.49
N PRO A 320 -24.58 18.80 19.95
CA PRO A 320 -23.45 19.48 19.30
C PRO A 320 -22.27 19.77 20.25
N ALA A 321 -22.57 20.20 21.48
CA ALA A 321 -21.56 20.45 22.50
C ALA A 321 -20.90 19.14 22.97
N PHE A 322 -21.70 18.07 23.11
CA PHE A 322 -21.19 16.74 23.45
C PHE A 322 -20.21 16.23 22.39
N LEU A 323 -20.57 16.26 21.11
CA LEU A 323 -19.68 15.81 20.02
C LEU A 323 -18.42 16.66 19.90
N THR A 324 -18.54 17.98 20.12
CA THR A 324 -17.37 18.86 20.20
C THR A 324 -16.44 18.41 21.31
N GLN A 325 -16.97 18.10 22.51
CA GLN A 325 -16.18 17.59 23.61
C GLN A 325 -15.58 16.21 23.30
N SER A 326 -16.32 15.32 22.64
CA SER A 326 -15.81 14.00 22.25
C SER A 326 -14.59 14.11 21.33
N VAL A 327 -14.61 15.04 20.37
CA VAL A 327 -13.43 15.36 19.54
C VAL A 327 -12.30 15.97 20.38
N GLN A 328 -12.61 16.90 21.29
CA GLN A 328 -11.59 17.51 22.17
C GLN A 328 -10.92 16.49 23.09
N ASN A 329 -11.60 15.41 23.49
CA ASN A 329 -10.97 14.36 24.27
C ASN A 329 -9.87 13.63 23.48
N ILE A 330 -10.04 13.43 22.17
CA ILE A 330 -8.98 12.87 21.32
C ILE A 330 -7.77 13.82 21.28
N ALA A 331 -8.02 15.14 21.20
CA ALA A 331 -6.95 16.14 21.27
C ALA A 331 -6.21 16.10 22.61
N THR A 332 -6.95 15.95 23.72
CA THR A 332 -6.37 15.75 25.06
C THR A 332 -5.50 14.50 25.09
N ALA A 333 -5.97 13.36 24.59
CA ALA A 333 -5.20 12.12 24.54
C ALA A 333 -3.85 12.31 23.81
N ILE A 334 -3.89 12.91 22.62
CA ILE A 334 -2.68 13.18 21.81
C ILE A 334 -1.75 14.16 22.54
N THR A 335 -2.27 15.26 23.09
CA THR A 335 -1.44 16.27 23.77
C THR A 335 -0.84 15.76 25.08
N GLU A 336 -1.54 14.91 25.83
CA GLU A 336 -1.01 14.26 27.03
C GLU A 336 0.14 13.31 26.69
N LEU A 337 -0.03 12.46 25.66
CA LEU A 337 1.04 11.60 25.14
C LEU A 337 2.24 12.42 24.64
N ALA A 338 1.98 13.47 23.85
CA ALA A 338 3.02 14.35 23.31
C ALA A 338 3.79 15.08 24.40
N SER A 339 3.12 15.49 25.48
CA SER A 339 3.75 16.10 26.66
C SER A 339 4.75 15.17 27.35
N GLN A 340 4.59 13.85 27.17
CA GLN A 340 5.52 12.83 27.68
C GLN A 340 6.57 12.42 26.63
N GLY A 341 6.54 12.97 25.42
CA GLY A 341 7.56 12.75 24.40
C GLY A 341 7.13 11.90 23.20
N ALA A 342 5.87 11.47 23.12
CA ALA A 342 5.34 10.81 21.92
C ALA A 342 5.33 11.78 20.72
N LYS A 343 5.67 11.27 19.52
CA LYS A 343 5.88 12.12 18.33
C LYS A 343 5.00 11.77 17.14
N SER A 344 4.72 10.50 16.88
CA SER A 344 4.04 10.06 15.66
C SER A 344 2.70 9.42 15.98
N PHE A 345 1.62 9.97 15.45
CA PHE A 345 0.25 9.57 15.78
C PHE A 345 -0.51 9.13 14.53
N LEU A 346 -0.91 7.85 14.46
CA LEU A 346 -1.90 7.38 13.49
C LEU A 346 -3.29 7.59 14.07
N VAL A 347 -4.12 8.40 13.41
CA VAL A 347 -5.46 8.75 13.89
C VAL A 347 -6.49 8.48 12.79
N PRO A 348 -7.12 7.30 12.80
CA PRO A 348 -8.21 7.00 11.89
C PRO A 348 -9.48 7.77 12.28
N ASN A 349 -10.25 8.22 11.29
CA ASN A 349 -11.56 8.80 11.52
C ASN A 349 -12.62 7.70 11.77
N LEU A 350 -13.86 8.10 12.06
CA LEU A 350 -14.96 7.13 12.21
C LEU A 350 -15.35 6.55 10.85
N PRO A 351 -15.65 5.23 10.77
CA PRO A 351 -16.37 4.68 9.62
C PRO A 351 -17.74 5.33 9.45
N ASP A 352 -18.35 5.17 8.28
CA ASP A 352 -19.76 5.56 8.11
C ASP A 352 -20.68 4.62 8.90
N LEU A 353 -21.03 5.03 10.13
CA LEU A 353 -21.89 4.24 11.01
C LEU A 353 -23.30 4.04 10.45
N GLY A 354 -23.72 4.85 9.46
CA GLY A 354 -25.00 4.68 8.78
C GLY A 354 -25.08 3.44 7.89
N LEU A 355 -23.92 2.87 7.51
CA LEU A 355 -23.82 1.65 6.73
C LEU A 355 -23.77 0.38 7.58
N THR A 356 -23.75 0.51 8.92
CA THR A 356 -23.79 -0.64 9.82
C THR A 356 -25.15 -1.37 9.74
N PRO A 357 -25.19 -2.70 9.88
CA PRO A 357 -26.44 -3.45 9.91
C PRO A 357 -27.41 -2.93 11.00
N ARG A 358 -26.88 -2.47 12.15
CA ARG A 358 -27.69 -1.82 13.20
C ARG A 358 -28.43 -0.59 12.68
N ALA A 359 -27.72 0.33 12.03
CA ALA A 359 -28.31 1.60 11.58
C ALA A 359 -29.31 1.38 10.44
N LEU A 360 -29.01 0.44 9.54
CA LEU A 360 -29.91 0.01 8.48
C LEU A 360 -31.19 -0.64 9.06
N GLY A 361 -31.04 -1.61 9.97
CA GLY A 361 -32.14 -2.32 10.60
C GLY A 361 -33.06 -1.43 11.45
N ASN A 362 -32.49 -0.39 12.09
CA ASN A 362 -33.25 0.59 12.88
C ASN A 362 -33.88 1.72 12.04
N GLY A 363 -33.56 1.81 10.74
CA GLY A 363 -34.00 2.91 9.88
C GLY A 363 -33.36 4.26 10.21
N THR A 364 -32.18 4.25 10.84
CA THR A 364 -31.44 5.45 11.29
C THR A 364 -30.19 5.74 10.46
N ALA A 365 -29.99 5.03 9.34
CA ALA A 365 -28.80 5.13 8.48
C ALA A 365 -28.40 6.58 8.16
N ALA A 366 -29.31 7.38 7.59
CA ALA A 366 -29.01 8.77 7.23
C ALA A 366 -28.59 9.65 8.43
N GLN A 367 -29.18 9.41 9.61
CA GLN A 367 -28.80 10.14 10.82
C GLN A 367 -27.41 9.72 11.31
N ALA A 368 -27.12 8.42 11.32
CA ALA A 368 -25.82 7.90 11.74
C ALA A 368 -24.70 8.33 10.78
N THR A 369 -24.93 8.36 9.46
CA THR A 369 -24.00 8.92 8.47
C THR A 369 -23.72 10.40 8.74
N ALA A 370 -24.78 11.19 8.96
CA ALA A 370 -24.63 12.62 9.23
C ALA A 370 -23.84 12.91 10.52
N LEU A 371 -24.07 12.11 11.58
CA LEU A 371 -23.34 12.23 12.84
C LEU A 371 -21.87 11.83 12.70
N SER A 372 -21.59 10.73 11.98
CA SER A 372 -20.23 10.26 11.70
C SER A 372 -19.44 11.31 10.92
N SER A 373 -20.06 11.85 9.85
CA SER A 373 -19.47 12.92 9.04
C SER A 373 -19.22 14.20 9.86
N PHE A 374 -20.17 14.61 10.72
CA PHE A 374 -20.00 15.77 11.60
C PHE A 374 -18.83 15.59 12.58
N PHE A 375 -18.75 14.42 13.23
CA PHE A 375 -17.64 14.09 14.13
C PHE A 375 -16.30 14.14 13.38
N ASN A 376 -16.22 13.51 12.20
CA ASN A 376 -15.00 13.46 11.39
C ASN A 376 -14.54 14.85 10.93
N ALA A 377 -15.47 15.74 10.56
CA ALA A 377 -15.13 17.12 10.21
C ALA A 377 -14.54 17.90 11.40
N GLY A 378 -15.11 17.70 12.60
CA GLY A 378 -14.58 18.25 13.84
C GLY A 378 -13.20 17.70 14.19
N LEU A 379 -13.01 16.39 14.06
CA LEU A 379 -11.75 15.70 14.29
C LEU A 379 -10.67 16.22 13.34
N ALA A 380 -10.92 16.26 12.02
CA ALA A 380 -9.96 16.75 11.04
C ALA A 380 -9.50 18.20 11.34
N SER A 381 -10.44 19.08 11.71
CA SER A 381 -10.12 20.46 12.09
C SER A 381 -9.24 20.53 13.34
N THR A 382 -9.48 19.64 14.29
CA THR A 382 -8.77 19.57 15.57
C THR A 382 -7.36 19.01 15.39
N LEU A 383 -7.21 17.94 14.60
CA LEU A 383 -5.91 17.34 14.27
C LEU A 383 -5.02 18.33 13.51
N ALA A 384 -5.58 19.02 12.50
CA ALA A 384 -4.84 20.06 11.78
C ALA A 384 -4.39 21.21 12.70
N ALA A 385 -5.18 21.57 13.71
CA ALA A 385 -4.78 22.60 14.68
C ALA A 385 -3.62 22.12 15.58
N LEU A 386 -3.62 20.85 15.99
CA LEU A 386 -2.54 20.26 16.80
C LEU A 386 -1.23 20.14 16.03
N GLU A 387 -1.30 19.68 14.78
CA GLU A 387 -0.13 19.51 13.91
C GLU A 387 0.54 20.85 13.59
N ASN A 388 -0.25 21.91 13.41
CA ASN A 388 0.25 23.26 13.17
C ASN A 388 0.67 24.01 14.44
N ASP A 389 0.52 23.43 15.64
CA ASP A 389 0.98 24.07 16.88
C ASP A 389 2.51 23.92 17.00
N PRO A 390 3.27 25.02 16.93
CA PRO A 390 4.73 24.97 16.98
C PRO A 390 5.28 24.49 18.33
N LEU A 391 4.45 24.35 19.37
CA LEU A 391 4.86 23.88 20.69
C LEU A 391 4.79 22.36 20.85
N THR A 392 4.02 21.66 20.01
CA THR A 392 3.74 20.23 20.19
C THR A 392 4.78 19.36 19.47
N GLU A 393 5.33 19.83 18.34
CA GLU A 393 6.31 19.10 17.50
C GLU A 393 5.92 17.62 17.32
N ILE A 394 4.74 17.37 16.76
CA ILE A 394 4.21 16.03 16.48
C ILE A 394 3.88 15.88 15.00
N ASP A 395 3.75 14.63 14.58
CA ASP A 395 3.28 14.24 13.25
C ASP A 395 1.97 13.46 13.39
N ILE A 396 0.94 13.84 12.62
CA ILE A 396 -0.38 13.23 12.66
C ILE A 396 -0.71 12.61 11.30
N ILE A 397 -0.68 11.28 11.26
CA ILE A 397 -1.04 10.47 10.11
C ILE A 397 -2.55 10.17 10.18
N SER A 398 -3.35 11.00 9.50
CA SER A 398 -4.81 10.81 9.44
C SER A 398 -5.21 9.72 8.44
N VAL A 399 -6.15 8.84 8.81
CA VAL A 399 -6.68 7.79 7.92
C VAL A 399 -8.17 7.97 7.69
N ASP A 400 -8.60 7.97 6.42
CA ASP A 400 -10.01 8.13 6.04
C ASP A 400 -10.76 6.79 5.96
N ILE A 401 -11.18 6.30 7.12
CA ILE A 401 -12.03 5.10 7.23
C ILE A 401 -13.44 5.38 6.72
N PHE A 402 -13.96 6.59 6.89
CA PHE A 402 -15.27 6.97 6.35
C PHE A 402 -15.31 6.76 4.82
N GLY A 403 -14.39 7.39 4.09
CA GLY A 403 -14.27 7.25 2.64
C GLY A 403 -14.10 5.79 2.21
N LEU A 404 -13.20 5.06 2.90
CA LEU A 404 -12.97 3.63 2.69
C LEU A 404 -14.27 2.81 2.79
N THR A 405 -15.00 2.96 3.89
CA THR A 405 -16.26 2.22 4.09
C THR A 405 -17.31 2.56 3.05
N THR A 406 -17.40 3.84 2.62
CA THR A 406 -18.33 4.25 1.58
C THR A 406 -17.99 3.71 0.20
N ASP A 407 -16.70 3.61 -0.16
CA ASP A 407 -16.27 3.06 -1.45
C ASP A 407 -16.53 1.54 -1.51
N ILE A 408 -16.07 0.80 -0.50
CA ILE A 408 -16.22 -0.66 -0.46
C ILE A 408 -17.71 -1.04 -0.46
N LEU A 409 -18.51 -0.45 0.42
CA LEU A 409 -19.93 -0.82 0.53
C LEU A 409 -20.79 -0.24 -0.60
N GLY A 410 -20.28 0.76 -1.33
CA GLY A 410 -20.86 1.21 -2.60
C GLY A 410 -20.66 0.19 -3.74
N HIS A 411 -19.54 -0.55 -3.72
CA HIS A 411 -19.14 -1.50 -4.77
C HIS A 411 -18.58 -2.83 -4.20
N PRO A 412 -19.31 -3.55 -3.34
CA PRO A 412 -18.74 -4.64 -2.53
C PRO A 412 -18.16 -5.77 -3.38
N ALA A 413 -18.81 -6.09 -4.50
CA ALA A 413 -18.36 -7.14 -5.41
C ALA A 413 -17.00 -6.84 -6.06
N GLU A 414 -16.67 -5.56 -6.27
CA GLU A 414 -15.37 -5.17 -6.84
C GLU A 414 -14.21 -5.50 -5.89
N PHE A 415 -14.45 -5.43 -4.58
CA PHE A 415 -13.50 -5.79 -3.52
C PHE A 415 -13.69 -7.24 -3.02
N GLY A 416 -14.45 -8.04 -3.76
CA GLY A 416 -14.68 -9.46 -3.49
C GLY A 416 -15.58 -9.75 -2.29
N PHE A 417 -16.41 -8.80 -1.85
CA PHE A 417 -17.47 -9.02 -0.87
C PHE A 417 -18.77 -9.43 -1.56
N ILE A 418 -19.41 -10.47 -1.03
CA ILE A 418 -20.73 -10.96 -1.49
C ILE A 418 -21.89 -10.38 -0.66
N ASN A 419 -21.62 -9.90 0.55
CA ASN A 419 -22.62 -9.25 1.41
C ASN A 419 -21.97 -8.08 2.18
N GLY A 420 -22.52 -6.87 1.98
CA GLY A 420 -22.07 -5.65 2.64
C GLY A 420 -23.08 -5.04 3.63
N THR A 421 -24.21 -5.70 3.88
CA THR A 421 -25.35 -5.10 4.61
C THR A 421 -25.82 -5.90 5.81
N ASP A 422 -25.78 -7.23 5.73
CA ASP A 422 -26.25 -8.12 6.80
C ASP A 422 -25.08 -8.64 7.63
N SER A 423 -25.34 -8.89 8.90
CA SER A 423 -24.41 -9.52 9.85
C SER A 423 -24.28 -11.02 9.60
N LEU A 424 -23.06 -11.56 9.65
CA LEU A 424 -22.80 -13.00 9.49
C LEU A 424 -23.00 -13.83 10.77
N ILE A 425 -22.78 -13.22 11.94
CA ILE A 425 -22.51 -13.83 13.26
C ILE A 425 -23.04 -15.26 13.42
N ASN A 426 -22.12 -16.21 13.58
CA ASN A 426 -22.43 -17.63 13.55
C ASN A 426 -21.77 -18.37 14.73
N PRO A 427 -22.54 -19.07 15.59
CA PRO A 427 -21.98 -19.83 16.70
C PRO A 427 -21.23 -21.11 16.30
N PHE A 428 -21.30 -21.53 15.03
CA PHE A 428 -20.82 -22.83 14.57
C PHE A 428 -19.63 -22.76 13.61
N SER A 429 -19.32 -21.58 13.06
CA SER A 429 -18.15 -21.39 12.20
C SER A 429 -17.69 -19.93 12.21
N PHE A 430 -16.38 -19.74 12.13
CA PHE A 430 -15.73 -18.46 11.87
C PHE A 430 -15.44 -18.23 10.38
N ASP A 431 -15.79 -19.19 9.52
CA ASP A 431 -15.62 -19.08 8.07
C ASP A 431 -16.41 -17.89 7.53
N ASP A 432 -15.71 -17.05 6.77
CA ASP A 432 -16.29 -15.89 6.11
C ASP A 432 -16.35 -16.13 4.59
N PRO A 433 -17.56 -16.35 4.01
CA PRO A 433 -17.71 -16.52 2.57
C PRO A 433 -17.63 -15.21 1.76
N GLY A 434 -17.33 -14.08 2.40
CA GLY A 434 -17.22 -12.75 1.79
C GLY A 434 -18.19 -11.71 2.35
N PHE A 435 -18.50 -11.77 3.64
CA PHE A 435 -19.26 -10.78 4.38
C PHE A 435 -18.35 -9.64 4.84
N PHE A 436 -18.88 -8.43 4.84
CA PHE A 436 -18.22 -7.27 5.42
C PHE A 436 -18.43 -7.21 6.93
N TRP A 437 -19.64 -7.53 7.41
CA TRP A 437 -20.04 -7.40 8.80
C TRP A 437 -20.06 -8.75 9.52
N TRP A 438 -19.36 -8.84 10.65
CA TRP A 438 -19.47 -9.99 11.53
C TRP A 438 -20.76 -9.90 12.36
N ASP A 439 -20.92 -8.83 13.13
CA ASP A 439 -22.15 -8.53 13.85
C ASP A 439 -22.76 -7.19 13.39
N ASP A 440 -23.77 -6.70 14.10
CA ASP A 440 -24.49 -5.49 13.67
C ASP A 440 -23.66 -4.20 13.68
N LEU A 441 -22.43 -4.25 14.19
CA LEU A 441 -21.53 -3.10 14.34
C LEU A 441 -20.11 -3.37 13.87
N HIS A 442 -19.62 -4.60 14.04
CA HIS A 442 -18.21 -4.92 13.88
C HIS A 442 -17.96 -5.67 12.58
N PRO A 443 -16.87 -5.35 11.89
CA PRO A 443 -16.57 -5.98 10.61
C PRO A 443 -15.94 -7.37 10.80
N THR A 444 -15.86 -8.14 9.71
CA THR A 444 -15.18 -9.43 9.71
C THR A 444 -13.65 -9.27 9.76
N THR A 445 -12.96 -10.35 10.08
CA THR A 445 -11.49 -10.41 10.10
C THR A 445 -10.87 -10.07 8.74
N ARG A 446 -11.57 -10.37 7.64
CA ARG A 446 -11.16 -9.97 6.28
C ARG A 446 -11.11 -8.46 6.11
N VAL A 447 -12.07 -7.73 6.68
CA VAL A 447 -12.05 -6.27 6.66
C VAL A 447 -10.95 -5.74 7.59
N HIS A 448 -10.69 -6.42 8.71
CA HIS A 448 -9.57 -6.06 9.59
C HIS A 448 -8.20 -6.23 8.93
N ASP A 449 -8.02 -7.26 8.11
CA ASP A 449 -6.83 -7.46 7.27
C ASP A 449 -6.66 -6.29 6.28
N LEU A 450 -7.73 -5.97 5.54
CA LEU A 450 -7.76 -4.81 4.64
C LEU A 450 -7.49 -3.47 5.37
N LEU A 451 -7.97 -3.29 6.59
CA LEU A 451 -7.67 -2.11 7.40
C LEU A 451 -6.18 -2.01 7.73
N ALA A 452 -5.51 -3.14 7.99
CA ALA A 452 -4.08 -3.16 8.22
C ALA A 452 -3.30 -2.79 6.93
N GLU A 453 -3.70 -3.30 5.77
CA GLU A 453 -3.13 -2.92 4.47
C GLU A 453 -3.30 -1.42 4.19
N VAL A 454 -4.48 -0.86 4.48
CA VAL A 454 -4.74 0.59 4.36
C VAL A 454 -3.84 1.40 5.29
N PHE A 455 -3.64 0.96 6.54
CA PHE A 455 -2.70 1.61 7.45
C PHE A 455 -1.27 1.55 6.93
N GLN A 456 -0.85 0.43 6.33
CA GLN A 456 0.47 0.32 5.72
C GLN A 456 0.65 1.33 4.58
N SER A 457 -0.29 1.43 3.65
CA SER A 457 -0.24 2.43 2.58
C SER A 457 -0.13 3.86 3.14
N ARG A 458 -0.94 4.20 4.16
CA ARG A 458 -0.88 5.54 4.77
C ARG A 458 0.41 5.81 5.55
N LEU A 459 0.98 4.80 6.20
CA LEU A 459 2.27 4.92 6.87
C LEU A 459 3.42 5.05 5.87
N PHE A 460 3.34 4.36 4.73
CA PHE A 460 4.30 4.52 3.64
C PHE A 460 4.29 5.94 3.07
N ASP A 461 3.11 6.47 2.73
CA ASP A 461 2.95 7.84 2.22
C ASP A 461 3.49 8.90 3.18
N ALA A 462 3.36 8.64 4.49
CA ALA A 462 3.88 9.50 5.55
C ALA A 462 5.37 9.27 5.87
N GLY A 463 6.05 8.34 5.20
CA GLY A 463 7.48 8.05 5.39
C GLY A 463 7.82 7.19 6.62
N TYR A 464 6.84 6.53 7.22
CA TYR A 464 7.02 5.63 8.36
C TYR A 464 7.30 4.19 7.98
N LEU A 465 7.09 3.84 6.71
CA LEU A 465 7.51 2.59 6.12
C LEU A 465 8.44 2.86 4.94
N VAL A 466 9.39 1.96 4.73
CA VAL A 466 10.28 1.97 3.57
C VAL A 466 10.33 0.58 2.93
N PRO A 467 10.66 0.47 1.63
CA PRO A 467 10.86 -0.84 1.01
C PRO A 467 11.93 -1.66 1.73
N GLY A 468 11.69 -2.95 1.96
CA GLY A 468 12.65 -3.85 2.60
C GLY A 468 13.96 -3.98 1.84
N ASP A 469 13.90 -3.92 0.50
CA ASP A 469 15.08 -3.93 -0.37
C ASP A 469 15.85 -2.61 -0.33
N ALA A 470 15.24 -1.50 0.10
CA ALA A 470 15.96 -0.24 0.32
C ALA A 470 16.96 -0.35 1.49
N VAL A 471 16.71 -1.24 2.46
CA VAL A 471 17.68 -1.57 3.53
C VAL A 471 18.90 -2.32 2.96
N ALA A 472 18.70 -3.15 1.93
CA ALA A 472 19.77 -3.81 1.20
C ALA A 472 20.51 -2.86 0.23
N GLN A 473 19.79 -1.94 -0.44
CA GLN A 473 20.39 -0.94 -1.34
C GLN A 473 21.10 0.19 -0.59
N GLY A 474 20.72 0.49 0.65
CA GLY A 474 21.50 1.33 1.57
C GLY A 474 22.89 0.74 1.93
N MET A 475 23.06 -0.58 1.76
CA MET A 475 24.37 -1.25 1.82
C MET A 475 25.08 -1.31 0.45
N SER A 476 24.35 -1.21 -0.67
CA SER A 476 24.93 -1.21 -2.02
C SER A 476 25.33 0.18 -2.53
N ASN A 477 24.67 1.25 -2.07
CA ASN A 477 24.99 2.65 -2.42
C ASN A 477 26.23 3.20 -1.68
N LYS A 478 26.93 2.36 -0.89
CA LYS A 478 28.30 2.63 -0.43
C LYS A 478 29.39 2.12 -1.39
N ILE A 479 29.02 1.52 -2.52
CA ILE A 479 29.96 1.07 -3.56
C ILE A 479 30.03 2.05 -4.75
N SER A 480 29.12 3.02 -4.85
CA SER A 480 29.16 4.08 -5.88
C SER A 480 30.01 5.31 -5.53
N ASP A 481 30.57 5.38 -4.32
CA ASP A 481 31.37 6.54 -3.85
C ASP A 481 32.90 6.35 -4.01
N PHE A 482 33.33 5.39 -4.82
CA PHE A 482 34.71 5.31 -5.31
C PHE A 482 34.82 5.84 -6.75
N GLY A 483 35.14 7.13 -6.86
CA GLY A 483 36.08 7.59 -7.87
C GLY A 483 35.52 8.37 -9.05
N SER A 484 35.02 9.57 -8.77
CA SER A 484 35.22 10.73 -9.66
C SER A 484 36.73 11.00 -9.78
N ALA A 485 37.42 10.26 -10.65
CA ALA A 485 38.80 10.51 -11.02
C ALA A 485 38.88 10.84 -12.52
N ASN A 486 39.06 12.14 -12.79
CA ASN A 486 39.52 12.76 -14.03
C ASN A 486 40.20 11.80 -15.03
N PHE A 487 39.53 11.46 -16.13
CA PHE A 487 40.21 10.99 -17.33
C PHE A 487 40.76 12.18 -18.11
N GLY A 488 41.98 12.59 -17.72
CA GLY A 488 42.88 13.34 -18.57
C GLY A 488 43.40 12.46 -19.70
N SER A 489 43.50 13.05 -20.88
CA SER A 489 44.01 12.47 -22.11
C SER A 489 45.42 11.88 -21.98
N SER A 490 45.61 10.64 -22.41
CA SER A 490 46.85 10.22 -23.07
C SER A 490 46.66 8.94 -23.90
N HIS A 491 47.12 9.02 -25.15
CA HIS A 491 47.47 7.88 -26.00
C HIS A 491 48.26 6.83 -25.24
N PHE A 492 47.94 5.54 -25.41
CA PHE A 492 48.95 4.49 -25.48
C PHE A 492 48.48 3.31 -26.33
N GLU A 493 49.41 2.85 -27.17
CA GLU A 493 49.27 1.84 -28.21
C GLU A 493 49.05 0.43 -27.66
N ALA A 494 48.42 -0.40 -28.49
CA ALA A 494 48.22 -1.81 -28.28
C ALA A 494 49.53 -2.60 -28.44
N GLU A 495 49.86 -3.44 -27.46
CA GLU A 495 50.66 -4.65 -27.68
C GLU A 495 50.11 -5.81 -26.85
N SER A 496 49.77 -6.90 -27.54
CA SER A 496 49.53 -8.23 -26.96
C SER A 496 50.84 -8.90 -26.58
N PRO A 497 50.87 -9.80 -25.59
CA PRO A 497 51.55 -11.06 -25.86
C PRO A 497 50.90 -12.30 -25.22
N VAL A 498 50.56 -13.25 -26.10
CA VAL A 498 51.08 -14.64 -26.17
C VAL A 498 51.34 -15.39 -24.85
N LEU A 499 50.52 -16.41 -24.62
CA LEU A 499 50.70 -17.53 -23.68
C LEU A 499 51.95 -18.38 -24.01
N PRO A 500 52.49 -19.09 -22.99
CA PRO A 500 52.97 -20.44 -23.23
C PRO A 500 52.40 -21.47 -22.24
N LEU A 501 51.85 -22.54 -22.81
CA LEU A 501 51.60 -23.83 -22.18
C LEU A 501 52.91 -24.58 -21.94
N HIS A 502 53.11 -25.16 -20.76
CA HIS A 502 53.88 -26.39 -20.61
C HIS A 502 53.37 -27.25 -19.44
N ASN A 503 53.10 -28.51 -19.76
CA ASN A 503 52.76 -29.65 -18.90
C ASN A 503 53.79 -29.91 -17.78
N SER A 504 53.34 -30.50 -16.66
CA SER A 504 53.74 -31.88 -16.24
C SER A 504 53.17 -32.29 -14.87
N LEU A 505 52.39 -33.39 -14.90
CA LEU A 505 52.33 -34.55 -13.99
C LEU A 505 52.49 -34.40 -12.46
N ALA A 506 51.39 -34.74 -11.77
CA ALA A 506 51.17 -35.98 -10.98
C ALA A 506 51.39 -36.02 -9.44
N ILE A 507 50.46 -36.80 -8.84
CA ILE A 507 50.51 -37.62 -7.61
C ILE A 507 49.77 -37.09 -6.36
N ALA A 508 48.55 -37.66 -6.20
CA ALA A 508 47.93 -38.30 -5.03
C ALA A 508 48.34 -37.99 -3.57
N GLY A 509 47.32 -37.99 -2.69
CA GLY A 509 47.39 -38.16 -1.23
C GLY A 509 46.42 -37.21 -0.52
N ASP A 510 45.14 -37.53 -0.38
CA ASP A 510 44.56 -38.29 0.75
C ASP A 510 44.81 -37.63 2.13
N LEU A 511 43.76 -37.07 2.75
CA LEU A 511 43.35 -37.32 4.15
C LEU A 511 42.27 -36.35 4.63
N ALA A 512 41.21 -36.97 5.15
CA ALA A 512 40.06 -36.37 5.81
C ALA A 512 40.42 -35.70 7.15
N ALA A 513 39.67 -34.65 7.49
CA ALA A 513 38.97 -34.46 8.76
C ALA A 513 37.90 -33.37 8.57
#